data_AF-A0A2Z6REF5-F1
#
_entry.id   AF-A0A2Z6REF5-F1
#
_cell.length_a   1.000
_cell.length_b   1.000
_cell.length_c   1.000
_cell.angle_alpha   90.00
_cell.angle_beta   90.00
_cell.angle_gamma   90.00
#
_symmetry.space_group_name_H-M   'P 1'
#
loop_
_entity.id
_entity.type
_entity.pdbx_description
1 polymer ?
#
loop_
_entity_poly.entity_id
_entity_poly.type
_entity_poly.pdbx_seq_one_letter_code
_entity_poly.pdbx_strand_id
1 'polypeptide(L)'
;MLRDIKKKAKIRVDKGAFLLGVLDATETLQENQICCCVSDPCNPSSRKSFSRRIVFPAIGYRDIPSECSGGDLGGDYFTVIYDERLIPPKVYEPMNYEARKPKMVANVTMEDIQTFFVKYILSDKLGMIANAHLAKADFFEIGALHGQCKRLAQLHSDAVDFPKTGNSPEFPAELCVSKFPDFMEKTDKPSYESQKVLGTLYRSINISEEYTPQTNLNIEKFDERLYVEGYEVFFR
;
A
#
# COMPACT_ATOMS: atom_id res chain seq x y z
N MET A 1 -10.56 14.31 -11.24
CA MET A 1 -9.41 15.15 -10.84
C MET A 1 -8.39 14.38 -9.99
N LEU A 2 -8.58 14.11 -8.68
CA LEU A 2 -7.66 13.28 -7.86
C LEU A 2 -7.32 11.89 -8.46
N ARG A 3 -8.29 11.20 -9.07
CA ARG A 3 -8.04 9.91 -9.77
C ARG A 3 -7.17 10.08 -11.01
N ASP A 4 -7.27 11.22 -11.69
CA ASP A 4 -6.52 11.53 -12.91
C ASP A 4 -5.11 11.95 -12.55
N ILE A 5 -4.93 12.75 -11.50
CA ILE A 5 -3.61 13.06 -10.91
C ILE A 5 -2.94 11.78 -10.42
N LYS A 6 -3.64 10.89 -9.71
CA LYS A 6 -3.08 9.59 -9.27
C LYS A 6 -2.65 8.70 -10.43
N LYS A 7 -3.26 8.85 -11.61
CA LYS A 7 -2.88 8.12 -12.83
C LYS A 7 -1.76 8.82 -13.61
N LYS A 8 -1.81 10.16 -13.74
CA LYS A 8 -0.84 10.99 -14.45
C LYS A 8 0.48 11.18 -13.67
N ALA A 9 0.43 11.10 -12.35
CA ALA A 9 1.61 11.15 -11.47
C ALA A 9 2.34 9.79 -11.34
N LYS A 10 1.89 8.74 -12.06
CA LYS A 10 2.58 7.44 -12.03
C LYS A 10 3.93 7.57 -12.73
N ILE A 11 4.99 7.64 -11.94
CA ILE A 11 6.35 7.58 -12.45
C ILE A 11 6.66 6.12 -12.75
N ARG A 12 6.91 5.82 -14.02
CA ARG A 12 7.34 4.50 -14.45
C ARG A 12 8.79 4.28 -14.03
N VAL A 13 9.04 3.18 -13.34
CA VAL A 13 10.38 2.73 -12.98
C VAL A 13 10.65 1.44 -13.75
N ASP A 14 11.46 1.52 -14.80
CA ASP A 14 11.73 0.37 -15.67
C ASP A 14 12.49 -0.75 -14.93
N LYS A 15 13.40 -0.36 -14.03
CA LYS A 15 14.12 -1.27 -13.13
C LYS A 15 13.34 -1.51 -11.83
N GLY A 16 12.11 -1.98 -11.98
CA GLY A 16 11.23 -2.30 -10.86
C GLY A 16 10.24 -3.41 -11.21
N ALA A 17 9.75 -4.11 -10.20
CA ALA A 17 8.78 -5.19 -10.35
C ALA A 17 7.80 -5.23 -9.17
N PHE A 18 6.59 -5.71 -9.43
CA PHE A 18 5.59 -6.00 -8.41
C PHE A 18 5.36 -7.51 -8.38
N LEU A 19 5.75 -8.15 -7.29
CA LEU A 19 5.95 -9.60 -7.20
C LEU A 19 5.22 -10.18 -6.00
N LEU A 20 4.62 -11.36 -6.15
CA LEU A 20 4.01 -12.08 -5.04
C LEU A 20 5.12 -12.63 -4.12
N GLY A 21 4.98 -12.43 -2.81
CA GLY A 21 5.91 -12.98 -1.82
C GLY A 21 5.74 -14.48 -1.63
N VAL A 22 6.87 -15.20 -1.58
CA VAL A 22 6.92 -16.63 -1.21
C VAL A 22 8.12 -16.91 -0.31
N LEU A 23 8.05 -18.00 0.46
CA LEU A 23 9.13 -18.44 1.35
C LEU A 23 10.09 -19.36 0.62
N ASP A 24 11.39 -19.25 0.91
CA ASP A 24 12.38 -20.25 0.54
C ASP A 24 12.27 -21.49 1.44
N ALA A 25 11.43 -22.44 1.03
CA ALA A 25 11.30 -23.74 1.70
C ALA A 25 12.55 -24.64 1.57
N THR A 26 13.53 -24.25 0.73
CA THR A 26 14.77 -25.02 0.53
C THR A 26 15.92 -24.56 1.41
N GLU A 27 15.74 -23.47 2.17
CA GLU A 27 16.74 -22.89 3.09
C GLU A 27 18.10 -22.60 2.41
N THR A 28 18.05 -22.25 1.13
CA THR A 28 19.23 -21.91 0.32
C THR A 28 19.64 -20.45 0.49
N LEU A 29 18.67 -19.56 0.71
CA LEU A 29 18.90 -18.13 0.91
C LEU A 29 19.40 -17.85 2.33
N GLN A 30 20.46 -17.04 2.41
CA GLN A 30 20.95 -16.51 3.68
C GLN A 30 20.09 -15.33 4.18
N GLU A 31 20.29 -14.94 5.44
CA GLU A 31 19.68 -13.72 5.98
C GLU A 31 19.99 -12.51 5.08
N ASN A 32 18.96 -11.67 4.83
CA ASN A 32 19.02 -10.52 3.92
C ASN A 32 19.26 -10.83 2.44
N GLN A 33 19.19 -12.11 2.02
CA GLN A 33 19.17 -12.48 0.60
C GLN A 33 17.75 -12.73 0.12
N ILE A 34 17.42 -12.21 -1.06
CA ILE A 34 16.16 -12.45 -1.75
C ILE A 34 16.43 -12.95 -3.17
N CYS A 35 15.51 -13.75 -3.71
CA CYS A 35 15.55 -14.16 -5.11
C CYS A 35 14.32 -13.64 -5.86
N CYS A 36 14.53 -12.87 -6.92
CA CYS A 36 13.45 -12.32 -7.73
C CYS A 36 13.32 -13.11 -9.03
N CYS A 37 12.20 -13.79 -9.20
CA CYS A 37 11.82 -14.44 -10.45
C CYS A 37 10.93 -13.48 -11.25
N VAL A 38 11.51 -12.80 -12.24
CA VAL A 38 10.78 -11.95 -13.19
C VAL A 38 10.82 -12.64 -14.55
N SER A 39 9.67 -13.05 -15.08
CA SER A 39 9.59 -13.52 -16.48
C SER A 39 10.10 -12.44 -17.41
N ASP A 40 11.02 -12.82 -18.29
CA ASP A 40 11.41 -12.00 -19.43
C ASP A 40 10.19 -11.87 -20.38
N PRO A 41 9.64 -10.65 -20.58
CA PRO A 41 8.55 -10.45 -21.53
C PRO A 41 8.95 -10.79 -22.98
N CYS A 42 10.25 -10.87 -23.30
CA CYS A 42 10.77 -11.18 -24.64
C CYS A 42 10.99 -12.67 -24.89
N ASN A 43 10.88 -13.55 -23.89
CA ASN A 43 11.12 -14.99 -24.04
C ASN A 43 9.91 -15.84 -23.59
N PRO A 44 8.92 -16.08 -24.47
CA PRO A 44 7.68 -16.79 -24.15
C PRO A 44 7.87 -18.25 -23.74
N SER A 45 9.02 -18.86 -24.02
CA SER A 45 9.37 -20.24 -23.64
C SER A 45 9.53 -20.44 -22.13
N SER A 46 9.74 -19.36 -21.38
CA SER A 46 9.88 -19.37 -19.91
C SER A 46 8.56 -19.19 -19.16
N ARG A 47 7.41 -19.17 -19.84
CA ARG A 47 6.05 -19.18 -19.24
C ARG A 47 5.72 -20.52 -18.55
N LYS A 48 6.58 -21.01 -17.66
CA LYS A 48 6.11 -21.86 -16.57
C LYS A 48 5.34 -20.95 -15.62
N SER A 49 4.14 -21.38 -15.21
CA SER A 49 3.09 -20.71 -14.41
C SER A 49 3.50 -19.95 -13.12
N PHE A 50 4.79 -19.74 -12.85
CA PHE A 50 5.38 -19.26 -11.59
C PHE A 50 6.06 -17.88 -11.70
N SER A 51 5.91 -17.16 -12.81
CA SER A 51 6.94 -16.23 -13.30
C SER A 51 7.01 -14.81 -12.69
N ARG A 52 6.34 -14.51 -11.58
CA ARG A 52 6.40 -13.20 -10.91
C ARG A 52 6.38 -13.32 -9.40
N ARG A 53 7.51 -13.70 -8.83
CA ARG A 53 7.64 -13.96 -7.39
C ARG A 53 8.93 -13.41 -6.85
N ILE A 54 8.87 -13.00 -5.59
CA ILE A 54 10.02 -12.72 -4.76
C ILE A 54 10.07 -13.80 -3.69
N VAL A 55 11.22 -14.46 -3.59
CA VAL A 55 11.49 -15.51 -2.60
C VAL A 55 12.27 -14.88 -1.45
N PHE A 56 11.71 -14.98 -0.25
CA PHE A 56 12.30 -14.50 0.99
C PHE A 56 12.99 -15.65 1.75
N PRO A 57 14.06 -15.37 2.52
CA PRO A 57 14.76 -16.39 3.28
C PRO A 57 13.87 -16.89 4.43
N ALA A 58 13.96 -18.19 4.74
CA ALA A 58 13.29 -18.79 5.89
C ALA A 58 14.07 -18.61 7.21
N ILE A 59 15.26 -18.02 7.13
CA ILE A 59 16.19 -17.78 8.23
C ILE A 59 16.46 -16.29 8.40
N GLY A 60 16.81 -15.88 9.63
CA GLY A 60 17.16 -14.51 9.98
C GLY A 60 16.62 -14.11 11.35
N TYR A 61 17.04 -12.94 11.84
CA TYR A 61 16.56 -12.39 13.11
C TYR A 61 15.08 -11.97 13.06
N ARG A 62 14.67 -11.37 11.93
CA ARG A 62 13.31 -10.92 11.65
C ARG A 62 12.96 -11.23 10.20
N ASP A 63 11.70 -11.55 9.94
CA ASP A 63 11.23 -11.81 8.59
C ASP A 63 11.12 -10.51 7.78
N ILE A 64 11.73 -10.49 6.59
CA ILE A 64 11.73 -9.32 5.69
C ILE A 64 10.31 -8.84 5.32
N PRO A 65 9.31 -9.73 5.08
CA PRO A 65 7.93 -9.32 4.85
C PRO A 65 7.35 -8.43 5.96
N SER A 66 7.52 -8.78 7.24
CA SER A 66 7.00 -7.98 8.36
C SER A 66 7.69 -6.63 8.52
N GLU A 67 8.92 -6.48 8.04
CA GLU A 67 9.62 -5.20 7.97
C GLU A 67 9.01 -4.27 6.92
N CYS A 68 8.36 -4.84 5.91
CA CYS A 68 7.70 -4.12 4.81
C CYS A 68 6.25 -3.78 5.17
N SER A 69 6.05 -2.91 6.18
CA SER A 69 4.72 -2.47 6.63
C SER A 69 3.86 -3.56 7.31
N GLY A 70 4.50 -4.53 7.96
CA GLY A 70 3.79 -5.63 8.64
C GLY A 70 3.20 -6.65 7.67
N GLY A 71 3.76 -6.77 6.46
CA GLY A 71 3.30 -7.72 5.45
C GLY A 71 3.60 -9.18 5.83
N ASP A 72 2.94 -10.10 5.14
CA ASP A 72 3.10 -11.54 5.31
C ASP A 72 3.19 -12.28 3.96
N LEU A 73 3.24 -13.61 3.99
CA LEU A 73 3.28 -14.45 2.79
C LEU A 73 1.92 -15.09 2.47
N GLY A 74 0.83 -14.55 3.04
CA GLY A 74 -0.55 -15.00 2.86
C GLY A 74 -1.22 -14.46 1.58
N GLY A 75 -0.49 -13.69 0.77
CA GLY A 75 -1.00 -13.11 -0.47
C GLY A 75 -0.43 -11.74 -0.82
N ASP A 76 0.46 -11.19 0.01
CA ASP A 76 1.02 -9.87 -0.20
C ASP A 76 1.94 -9.81 -1.42
N TYR A 77 1.88 -8.65 -2.07
CA TYR A 77 2.74 -8.29 -3.18
C TYR A 77 3.73 -7.23 -2.73
N PHE A 78 4.97 -7.41 -3.14
CA PHE A 78 6.09 -6.55 -2.80
C PHE A 78 6.54 -5.78 -4.04
N THR A 79 6.82 -4.49 -3.85
CA THR A 79 7.44 -3.67 -4.88
C THR A 79 8.94 -3.74 -4.70
N VAL A 80 9.63 -4.30 -5.70
CA VAL A 80 11.10 -4.37 -5.75
C VAL A 80 11.58 -3.31 -6.72
N ILE A 81 12.42 -2.40 -6.26
CA ILE A 81 13.07 -1.38 -7.09
C ILE A 81 14.57 -1.63 -7.00
N TYR A 82 15.19 -1.88 -8.15
CA TYR A 82 16.63 -2.13 -8.29
C TYR A 82 17.30 -1.11 -9.23
N ASP A 83 16.63 0.02 -9.47
CA ASP A 83 17.25 1.20 -10.06
C ASP A 83 18.17 1.87 -9.05
N GLU A 84 19.48 1.84 -9.28
CA GLU A 84 20.49 2.44 -8.39
C GLU A 84 20.21 3.92 -8.06
N ARG A 85 19.54 4.65 -8.96
CA ARG A 85 19.17 6.06 -8.75
C ARG A 85 18.08 6.26 -7.71
N LEU A 86 17.30 5.21 -7.42
CA LEU A 86 16.16 5.22 -6.52
C LEU A 86 16.42 4.45 -5.22
N ILE A 87 17.61 3.86 -5.06
CA ILE A 87 18.01 3.23 -3.80
C ILE A 87 18.26 4.36 -2.78
N PRO A 88 17.51 4.39 -1.66
CA PRO A 88 17.69 5.44 -0.67
C PRO A 88 19.07 5.34 -0.02
N PRO A 89 19.78 6.47 0.19
CA PRO A 89 21.11 6.46 0.80
C PRO A 89 21.09 6.18 2.31
N LYS A 90 19.88 6.17 2.91
CA LYS A 90 19.66 5.94 4.34
C LYS A 90 18.63 4.84 4.51
N VAL A 91 18.97 3.89 5.38
CA VAL A 91 18.06 2.85 5.86
C VAL A 91 17.61 3.23 7.28
N TYR A 92 16.36 2.93 7.61
CA TYR A 92 15.80 3.16 8.93
C TYR A 92 15.31 1.84 9.51
N GLU A 93 15.39 1.73 10.83
CA GLU A 93 14.85 0.57 11.55
C GLU A 93 13.35 0.38 11.25
N PRO A 94 12.92 -0.86 10.92
CA PRO A 94 11.52 -1.16 10.70
C PRO A 94 10.68 -0.89 11.96
N MET A 95 9.45 -0.43 11.77
CA MET A 95 8.51 -0.24 12.88
C MET A 95 8.17 -1.58 13.54
N ASN A 96 7.86 -1.56 14.84
CA ASN A 96 7.31 -2.73 15.52
C ASN A 96 5.79 -2.79 15.24
N TYR A 97 5.36 -3.87 14.61
CA TYR A 97 3.97 -4.14 14.24
C TYR A 97 3.27 -5.11 15.21
N GLU A 98 3.76 -5.24 16.45
CA GLU A 98 3.12 -6.06 17.47
C GLU A 98 1.63 -5.68 17.65
N ALA A 99 0.76 -6.60 17.24
CA ALA A 99 -0.67 -6.41 17.31
C ALA A 99 -1.16 -6.38 18.76
N ARG A 100 -2.18 -5.54 19.02
CA ARG A 100 -2.87 -5.54 20.32
C ARG A 100 -3.56 -6.88 20.54
N LYS A 101 -3.54 -7.36 21.79
CA LYS A 101 -4.23 -8.59 22.15
C LYS A 101 -5.72 -8.52 21.77
N PRO A 102 -6.26 -9.52 21.05
CA PRO A 102 -7.64 -9.51 20.63
C PRO A 102 -8.58 -9.62 21.84
N LYS A 103 -9.76 -9.01 21.74
CA LYS A 103 -10.82 -9.21 22.74
C LYS A 103 -11.38 -10.63 22.61
N MET A 104 -11.14 -11.45 23.61
CA MET A 104 -11.62 -12.83 23.67
C MET A 104 -13.05 -12.88 24.20
N VAL A 105 -13.89 -13.69 23.55
CA VAL A 105 -15.23 -14.06 24.01
C VAL A 105 -15.29 -15.57 24.17
N ALA A 106 -15.91 -16.06 25.24
CA ALA A 106 -15.95 -17.49 25.54
C ALA A 106 -16.77 -18.28 24.52
N ASN A 107 -17.90 -17.72 24.09
CA ASN A 107 -18.75 -18.24 23.03
C ASN A 107 -19.20 -17.07 22.15
N VAL A 108 -19.07 -17.19 20.84
CA VAL A 108 -19.53 -16.16 19.89
C VAL A 108 -21.03 -16.29 19.70
N THR A 109 -21.78 -15.23 20.01
CA THR A 109 -23.22 -15.15 19.80
C THR A 109 -23.57 -14.25 18.61
N MET A 110 -24.82 -14.32 18.12
CA MET A 110 -25.30 -13.40 17.09
C MET A 110 -25.32 -11.94 17.57
N GLU A 111 -25.52 -11.70 18.86
CA GLU A 111 -25.47 -10.37 19.46
C GLU A 111 -24.05 -9.78 19.41
N ASP A 112 -23.03 -10.60 19.62
CA ASP A 112 -21.62 -10.18 19.46
C ASP A 112 -21.32 -9.75 18.03
N ILE A 113 -21.83 -10.50 17.05
CA ILE A 113 -21.65 -10.20 15.62
C ILE A 113 -22.33 -8.87 15.27
N GLN A 114 -23.58 -8.68 15.69
CA GLN A 114 -24.32 -7.43 15.45
C GLN A 114 -23.64 -6.23 16.11
N THR A 115 -23.23 -6.39 17.37
CA THR A 115 -22.51 -5.36 18.13
C THR A 115 -21.20 -5.00 17.45
N PHE A 116 -20.44 -6.01 17.00
CA PHE A 116 -19.19 -5.77 16.30
C PHE A 116 -19.40 -5.09 14.95
N PHE A 117 -20.41 -5.49 14.18
CA PHE A 117 -20.73 -4.88 12.90
C PHE A 117 -21.03 -3.38 13.03
N VAL A 118 -21.88 -3.00 14.01
CA VAL A 118 -22.17 -1.60 14.30
C VAL A 118 -20.90 -0.86 14.77
N LYS A 119 -20.15 -1.47 15.69
CA LYS A 119 -18.89 -0.90 16.19
C LYS A 119 -17.89 -0.67 15.05
N TYR A 120 -17.79 -1.61 14.11
CA TYR A 120 -16.90 -1.54 12.97
C TYR A 120 -17.20 -0.32 12.10
N ILE A 121 -18.47 -0.15 11.71
CA ILE A 121 -18.93 0.98 10.89
C ILE A 121 -18.66 2.32 11.59
N LEU A 122 -18.94 2.42 12.89
CA LEU A 122 -18.76 3.66 13.64
C LEU A 122 -17.30 4.00 13.93
N SER A 123 -16.42 3.00 13.91
CA SER A 123 -15.03 3.12 14.37
C SER A 123 -14.01 3.03 13.23
N ASP A 124 -14.45 2.96 11.97
CA ASP A 124 -13.56 3.01 10.82
C ASP A 124 -12.96 4.43 10.69
N LYS A 125 -11.71 4.54 11.14
CA LYS A 125 -10.91 5.78 11.12
C LYS A 125 -9.72 5.67 10.19
N LEU A 126 -9.61 4.58 9.41
CA LEU A 126 -8.40 4.26 8.65
C LEU A 126 -8.05 5.38 7.66
N GLY A 127 -9.04 5.79 6.86
CA GLY A 127 -8.87 6.89 5.90
C GLY A 127 -8.57 8.24 6.56
N MET A 128 -9.11 8.47 7.77
CA MET A 128 -8.87 9.70 8.53
C MET A 128 -7.41 9.75 9.04
N ILE A 129 -6.91 8.65 9.58
CA ILE A 129 -5.53 8.48 10.04
C ILE A 129 -4.55 8.63 8.86
N ALA A 130 -4.82 7.97 7.73
CA ALA A 130 -3.98 8.04 6.53
C ALA A 130 -3.87 9.48 5.99
N ASN A 131 -4.98 10.20 5.91
CA ASN A 131 -5.00 11.59 5.48
C ASN A 131 -4.26 12.51 6.45
N ALA A 132 -4.42 12.29 7.76
CA ALA A 132 -3.70 13.04 8.77
C ALA A 132 -2.19 12.81 8.68
N HIS A 133 -1.77 11.55 8.46
CA HIS A 133 -0.36 11.20 8.27
C HIS A 133 0.22 11.92 7.06
N LEU A 134 -0.47 11.87 5.92
CA LEU A 134 -0.05 12.53 4.68
C LEU A 134 0.12 14.04 4.87
N ALA A 135 -0.88 14.71 5.44
CA ALA A 135 -0.84 16.15 5.66
C ALA A 135 0.24 16.56 6.68
N LYS A 136 0.44 15.80 7.77
CA LYS A 136 1.47 16.10 8.77
C LYS A 136 2.88 15.80 8.26
N ALA A 137 3.07 14.72 7.50
CA ALA A 137 4.34 14.43 6.86
C ALA A 137 4.73 15.51 5.84
N ASP A 138 3.75 16.15 5.20
CA ASP A 138 4.04 17.32 4.38
C ASP A 138 4.32 18.57 5.23
N PHE A 139 3.56 18.80 6.28
CA PHE A 139 3.69 19.99 7.13
C PHE A 139 5.03 20.07 7.90
N PHE A 140 5.50 18.96 8.48
CA PHE A 140 6.73 18.96 9.28
C PHE A 140 7.97 18.85 8.40
N GLU A 141 9.01 19.64 8.69
CA GLU A 141 10.26 19.65 7.92
C GLU A 141 10.91 18.25 7.82
N ILE A 142 11.02 17.55 8.95
CA ILE A 142 11.56 16.18 9.03
C ILE A 142 10.59 15.10 8.50
N GLY A 143 9.42 15.51 8.00
CA GLY A 143 8.46 14.68 7.29
C GLY A 143 7.89 13.52 8.10
N ALA A 144 7.85 12.34 7.49
CA ALA A 144 7.31 11.13 8.11
C ALA A 144 8.11 10.67 9.35
N LEU A 145 9.33 11.18 9.55
CA LEU A 145 10.13 10.88 10.75
C LEU A 145 9.67 11.65 11.99
N HIS A 146 8.80 12.65 11.83
CA HIS A 146 8.25 13.39 12.96
C HIS A 146 7.48 12.45 13.91
N GLY A 147 7.58 12.69 15.22
CA GLY A 147 6.97 11.82 16.24
C GLY A 147 5.46 11.65 16.07
N GLN A 148 4.75 12.70 15.64
CA GLN A 148 3.32 12.61 15.31
C GLN A 148 3.03 11.73 14.09
N CYS A 149 3.90 11.74 13.07
CA CYS A 149 3.77 10.89 11.90
C CYS A 149 4.03 9.42 12.29
N LYS A 150 5.07 9.15 13.08
CA LYS A 150 5.32 7.80 13.64
C LYS A 150 4.13 7.31 14.47
N ARG A 151 3.54 8.17 15.30
CA ARG A 151 2.33 7.83 16.07
C ARG A 151 1.14 7.54 15.15
N LEU A 152 0.94 8.32 14.09
CA LEU A 152 -0.11 8.08 13.10
C LEU A 152 0.11 6.79 12.33
N ALA A 153 1.35 6.42 12.00
CA ALA A 153 1.69 5.14 11.38
C ALA A 153 1.34 3.96 12.32
N GLN A 154 1.62 4.07 13.61
CA GLN A 154 1.19 3.07 14.60
C GLN A 154 -0.34 2.97 14.67
N LEU A 155 -1.05 4.10 14.76
CA LEU A 155 -2.52 4.09 14.78
C LEU A 155 -3.11 3.53 13.49
N HIS A 156 -2.44 3.73 12.34
CA HIS A 156 -2.84 3.16 11.07
C HIS A 156 -2.72 1.63 11.10
N SER A 157 -1.62 1.09 11.62
CA SER A 157 -1.46 -0.35 11.86
C SER A 157 -2.58 -0.90 12.76
N ASP A 158 -2.81 -0.25 13.90
CA ASP A 158 -3.86 -0.63 14.85
C ASP A 158 -5.26 -0.61 14.18
N ALA A 159 -5.51 0.35 13.27
CA ALA A 159 -6.77 0.45 12.53
C ALA A 159 -6.93 -0.67 11.48
N VAL A 160 -5.85 -1.07 10.81
CA VAL A 160 -5.86 -2.20 9.85
C VAL A 160 -6.18 -3.52 10.58
N ASP A 161 -5.66 -3.70 11.79
CA ASP A 161 -5.90 -4.90 12.60
C ASP A 161 -7.15 -4.83 13.49
N PHE A 162 -7.89 -3.72 13.47
CA PHE A 162 -9.13 -3.59 14.22
C PHE A 162 -10.15 -4.72 13.92
N PRO A 163 -10.39 -5.14 12.65
CA PRO A 163 -11.21 -6.30 12.33
C PRO A 163 -10.80 -7.59 13.06
N LYS A 164 -9.49 -7.78 13.27
CA LYS A 164 -8.92 -8.99 13.87
C LYS A 164 -8.90 -8.92 15.40
N THR A 165 -8.65 -7.72 15.94
CA THR A 165 -8.42 -7.53 17.38
C THR A 165 -9.65 -7.08 18.15
N GLY A 166 -10.63 -6.46 17.48
CA GLY A 166 -11.79 -5.83 18.12
C GLY A 166 -11.48 -4.51 18.83
N ASN A 167 -10.23 -4.02 18.75
CA ASN A 167 -9.75 -2.81 19.39
C ASN A 167 -9.59 -1.69 18.35
N SER A 168 -10.49 -0.70 18.36
CA SER A 168 -10.34 0.47 17.49
C SER A 168 -9.35 1.46 18.11
N PRO A 169 -8.45 2.07 17.31
CA PRO A 169 -7.60 3.14 17.81
C PRO A 169 -8.39 4.40 18.15
N GLU A 170 -8.00 5.02 19.26
CA GLU A 170 -8.40 6.40 19.56
C GLU A 170 -7.60 7.36 18.68
N PHE A 171 -8.28 8.40 18.18
CA PHE A 171 -7.66 9.42 17.35
C PHE A 171 -7.54 10.71 18.19
N PRO A 172 -6.36 10.96 18.80
CA PRO A 172 -6.21 12.04 19.75
C PRO A 172 -6.16 13.41 19.05
N ALA A 173 -6.59 14.46 19.76
CA ALA A 173 -6.82 15.78 19.18
C ALA A 173 -5.54 16.43 18.63
N GLU A 174 -4.37 16.16 19.22
CA GLU A 174 -3.08 16.67 18.74
C GLU A 174 -2.70 16.13 17.35
N LEU A 175 -3.30 15.00 16.94
CA LEU A 175 -3.09 14.41 15.63
C LEU A 175 -4.06 14.94 14.56
N CYS A 176 -5.04 15.76 14.95
CA CYS A 176 -5.89 16.47 14.02
C CYS A 176 -5.07 17.45 13.15
N VAL A 177 -5.55 17.66 11.93
CA VAL A 177 -4.94 18.56 10.95
C VAL A 177 -5.83 19.78 10.80
N SER A 178 -5.26 20.96 11.04
CA SER A 178 -5.96 22.25 10.90
C SER A 178 -5.81 22.87 9.52
N LYS A 179 -4.70 22.57 8.82
CA LYS A 179 -4.39 23.09 7.49
C LYS A 179 -3.84 21.97 6.61
N PHE A 180 -4.34 21.85 5.40
CA PHE A 180 -3.98 20.77 4.47
C PHE A 180 -3.10 21.29 3.33
N PRO A 181 -2.21 20.45 2.78
CA PRO A 181 -1.51 20.83 1.58
C PRO A 181 -2.44 20.87 0.36
N ASP A 182 -2.12 21.74 -0.58
CA ASP A 182 -2.88 22.02 -1.81
C ASP A 182 -3.17 20.75 -2.62
N PHE A 183 -2.20 19.85 -2.74
CA PHE A 183 -2.35 18.60 -3.49
C PHE A 183 -3.40 17.63 -2.91
N MET A 184 -3.90 17.86 -1.69
CA MET A 184 -4.97 17.06 -1.08
C MET A 184 -6.39 17.55 -1.45
N GLU A 185 -6.52 18.68 -2.16
CA GLU A 185 -7.79 19.20 -2.71
C GLU A 185 -8.93 19.30 -1.68
N LYS A 186 -8.64 19.67 -0.42
CA LYS A 186 -9.65 19.86 0.62
C LYS A 186 -10.31 21.24 0.50
N THR A 187 -11.30 21.35 -0.37
CA THR A 187 -12.00 22.62 -0.67
C THR A 187 -12.77 23.19 0.52
N ASP A 188 -13.15 22.35 1.50
CA ASP A 188 -13.88 22.72 2.71
C ASP A 188 -12.97 23.10 3.90
N LYS A 189 -11.65 23.06 3.72
CA LYS A 189 -10.66 23.28 4.79
C LYS A 189 -9.59 24.30 4.40
N PRO A 190 -8.95 24.95 5.38
CA PRO A 190 -7.79 25.79 5.12
C PRO A 190 -6.68 25.01 4.41
N SER A 191 -6.11 25.58 3.35
CA SER A 191 -5.04 24.96 2.57
C SER A 191 -3.77 25.83 2.47
N TYR A 192 -2.62 25.20 2.25
CA TYR A 192 -1.35 25.85 1.93
C TYR A 192 -0.71 25.22 0.70
N GLU A 193 0.08 25.98 -0.03
CA GLU A 193 0.87 25.45 -1.13
C GLU A 193 2.06 24.64 -0.59
N SER A 194 2.05 23.32 -0.81
CA SER A 194 3.14 22.43 -0.40
C SER A 194 4.40 22.73 -1.22
N GLN A 195 5.53 22.94 -0.52
CA GLN A 195 6.84 23.17 -1.16
C GLN A 195 7.64 21.88 -1.35
N LYS A 196 7.06 20.71 -1.04
CA LYS A 196 7.72 19.40 -1.17
C LYS A 196 7.45 18.77 -2.53
N VAL A 197 8.06 17.62 -2.75
CA VAL A 197 7.98 16.86 -4.01
C VAL A 197 6.54 16.58 -4.43
N LEU A 198 5.64 16.25 -3.51
CA LEU A 198 4.24 15.97 -3.84
C LEU A 198 3.49 17.21 -4.33
N GLY A 199 3.68 18.37 -3.68
CA GLY A 199 3.12 19.64 -4.14
C GLY A 199 3.67 20.08 -5.49
N THR A 200 4.99 19.94 -5.67
CA THR A 200 5.65 20.25 -6.95
C THR A 200 5.11 19.37 -8.08
N LEU A 201 5.00 18.06 -7.85
CA LEU A 201 4.44 17.12 -8.82
C LEU A 201 2.98 17.47 -9.14
N TYR A 202 2.16 17.70 -8.12
CA TYR A 202 0.76 18.08 -8.28
C TYR A 202 0.59 19.31 -9.18
N ARG A 203 1.37 20.37 -8.96
CA ARG A 203 1.30 21.61 -9.77
C ARG A 203 1.96 21.48 -11.14
N SER A 204 2.87 20.53 -11.33
CA SER A 204 3.53 20.28 -12.62
C SER A 204 2.68 19.47 -13.61
N ILE A 205 1.63 18.77 -13.13
CA ILE A 205 0.79 17.94 -13.99
C ILE A 205 -0.13 18.83 -14.83
N ASN A 206 0.16 18.92 -16.13
CA ASN A 206 -0.74 19.54 -17.09
C ASN A 206 -2.00 18.68 -17.29
N ILE A 207 -3.15 19.21 -16.89
CA ILE A 207 -4.45 18.53 -17.05
C ILE A 207 -4.83 18.41 -18.53
N SER A 208 -4.28 19.28 -19.39
CA SER A 208 -4.54 19.35 -20.84
C SER A 208 -3.99 18.21 -21.67
N GLU A 209 -3.02 17.43 -21.17
CA GLU A 209 -2.53 16.25 -21.88
C GLU A 209 -3.50 15.09 -21.67
N GLU A 210 -4.11 14.62 -22.77
CA GLU A 210 -4.99 13.46 -22.77
C GLU A 210 -4.19 12.23 -22.28
N TYR A 211 -4.65 11.62 -21.19
CA TYR A 211 -4.00 10.43 -20.67
C TYR A 211 -4.28 9.26 -21.62
N THR A 212 -3.26 8.78 -22.32
CA THR A 212 -3.30 7.49 -23.04
C THR A 212 -2.88 6.39 -22.07
N PRO A 213 -3.79 5.49 -21.63
CA PRO A 213 -3.39 4.36 -20.81
C PRO A 213 -2.38 3.51 -21.58
N GLN A 214 -1.14 3.40 -21.08
CA GLN A 214 -0.17 2.42 -21.56
C GLN A 214 -0.48 1.02 -21.03
N THR A 215 -1.76 0.64 -21.00
CA THR A 215 -2.11 -0.75 -20.88
C THR A 215 -1.83 -1.37 -22.24
N ASN A 216 -0.69 -2.04 -22.39
CA ASN A 216 -0.52 -3.12 -23.37
C ASN A 216 -1.43 -4.32 -23.00
N LEU A 217 -2.65 -4.05 -22.51
CA LEU A 217 -3.74 -4.99 -22.64
C LEU A 217 -4.09 -4.86 -24.11
N ASN A 218 -3.59 -5.77 -24.93
CA ASN A 218 -4.17 -6.02 -26.24
C ASN A 218 -5.65 -6.36 -25.99
N ILE A 219 -6.52 -5.35 -25.94
CA ILE A 219 -7.98 -5.55 -25.92
C ILE A 219 -8.39 -6.26 -27.22
N GLU A 220 -7.56 -6.17 -28.26
CA GLU A 220 -7.66 -6.98 -29.49
C GLU A 220 -7.40 -8.49 -29.28
N LYS A 221 -6.92 -8.92 -28.11
CA LYS A 221 -6.74 -10.35 -27.76
C LYS A 221 -7.34 -10.64 -26.38
N PHE A 222 -8.66 -10.52 -26.29
CA PHE A 222 -9.42 -11.11 -25.20
C PHE A 222 -9.25 -12.64 -25.23
N ASP A 223 -9.00 -13.28 -24.09
CA ASP A 223 -8.87 -14.74 -24.01
C ASP A 223 -10.24 -15.38 -24.23
N GLU A 224 -10.47 -15.98 -25.40
CA GLU A 224 -11.77 -16.52 -25.81
C GLU A 224 -12.29 -17.62 -24.86
N ARG A 225 -11.43 -18.22 -24.03
CA ARG A 225 -11.84 -19.18 -23.00
C ARG A 225 -12.63 -18.55 -21.85
N LEU A 226 -12.65 -17.23 -21.77
CA LEU A 226 -13.43 -16.48 -20.78
C LEU A 226 -14.87 -16.21 -21.25
N TYR A 227 -15.22 -16.55 -22.50
CA TYR A 227 -16.62 -16.53 -22.93
C TYR A 227 -17.36 -17.70 -22.30
N VAL A 228 -18.41 -17.36 -21.55
CA VAL A 228 -19.40 -18.32 -21.03
C VAL A 228 -20.72 -18.12 -21.77
N GLU A 229 -21.54 -19.16 -21.82
CA GLU A 229 -22.88 -19.08 -22.41
C GLU A 229 -23.69 -17.97 -21.72
N GLY A 230 -24.23 -17.03 -22.50
CA GLY A 230 -24.91 -15.82 -21.99
C GLY A 230 -24.01 -14.60 -21.78
N TYR A 231 -22.77 -14.61 -22.27
CA TYR A 231 -21.93 -13.40 -22.27
C TYR A 231 -22.54 -12.27 -23.10
N GLU A 232 -22.74 -11.11 -22.47
CA GLU A 232 -23.17 -9.86 -23.11
C GLU A 232 -22.09 -8.79 -22.95
N VAL A 233 -21.76 -8.11 -24.05
CA VAL A 233 -20.82 -6.98 -24.05
C VAL A 233 -21.53 -5.74 -23.49
N PHE A 234 -21.29 -5.41 -22.24
CA PHE A 234 -21.74 -4.14 -21.66
C PHE A 234 -20.70 -3.05 -21.93
N PHE A 235 -20.84 -2.32 -23.04
CA PHE A 235 -20.23 -1.01 -23.20
C PHE A 235 -21.25 0.07 -22.79
N ARG A 236 -20.92 0.86 -21.75
CA ARG A 236 -21.50 2.18 -21.48
C ARG A 236 -20.40 3.14 -21.12
#